data_AF-A0A3C0ISG4-F1
#
_entry.id   AF-A0A3C0ISG4-F1
#
_cell.length_a   1.000
_cell.length_b   1.000
_cell.length_c   1.000
_cell.angle_alpha   90.00
_cell.angle_beta   90.00
_cell.angle_gamma   90.00
#
_symmetry.space_group_name_H-M   'P 1'
#
loop_
_entity.id
_entity.type
_entity.pdbx_description
1 polymer ?
#
loop_
_entity_poly.entity_id
_entity_poly.type
_entity_poly.pdbx_seq_one_letter_code
_entity_poly.pdbx_strand_id
1 'polypeptide(L)'
;YRAINNANIVIANLGKVSDAGLRAQLEGEALFVRGVMHFELVRLYGLQWGATPSNTQLGVVIRTKPITNEADAAERVARATVADVYTQVINDLTSASAKLPDDNGTRADKFTALAFLSRVYLQKADYTNALNAANQVINSNKYRLNASVAAVFSNKNTAESIFEIQQNDQNNAGQTNDGMATFFASITGIGRGDARVPANFPTVYPAGDLRSTEWYYAGRSARPGTYCAKWRSFSQNLPVIRIAEMYLTRAECNVRLGSNVGATPAADLAQVRNTTRTGTTAPAVPTLADVLNERYIELAFEGVRIHDVRRLNLNVGTRPWNSNQLVMPIPAREVDATSGVVAQNPGY
;
A
#
# COMPACT_ATOMS: atom_id res chain seq x y z
N TYR A 1 -2.51 15.53 3.97
CA TYR A 1 -3.55 16.58 3.89
C TYR A 1 -3.49 17.47 2.65
N ARG A 2 -2.34 17.98 2.17
CA ARG A 2 -2.31 18.81 0.93
C ARG A 2 -2.97 18.13 -0.28
N ALA A 3 -2.65 16.85 -0.54
CA ALA A 3 -3.28 16.07 -1.61
C ALA A 3 -4.81 15.91 -1.42
N ILE A 4 -5.27 15.74 -0.18
CA ILE A 4 -6.70 15.70 0.16
C ILE A 4 -7.36 17.04 -0.18
N ASN A 5 -6.72 18.17 0.15
CA ASN A 5 -7.28 19.49 -0.17
C ASN A 5 -7.37 19.71 -1.69
N ASN A 6 -6.33 19.32 -2.44
CA ASN A 6 -6.35 19.40 -3.90
C ASN A 6 -7.50 18.57 -4.50
N ALA A 7 -7.72 17.35 -3.99
CA ALA A 7 -8.86 16.53 -4.40
C ALA A 7 -10.20 17.20 -4.08
N ASN A 8 -10.36 17.77 -2.88
CA ASN A 8 -11.58 18.48 -2.50
C ASN A 8 -11.85 19.72 -3.38
N ILE A 9 -10.79 20.46 -3.77
CA ILE A 9 -10.91 21.60 -4.69
C ILE A 9 -11.40 21.14 -6.06
N VAL A 10 -10.84 20.05 -6.60
CA VAL A 10 -11.30 19.47 -7.87
C VAL A 10 -12.77 19.09 -7.77
N ILE A 11 -13.14 18.30 -6.76
CA ILE A 11 -14.52 17.83 -6.54
C ILE A 11 -15.52 18.99 -6.47
N ALA A 12 -15.19 20.05 -5.71
CA ALA A 12 -16.05 21.22 -5.58
C ALA A 12 -16.22 22.04 -6.87
N ASN A 13 -15.36 21.84 -7.87
CA ASN A 13 -15.35 22.63 -9.11
C ASN A 13 -15.71 21.82 -10.37
N LEU A 14 -16.13 20.56 -10.23
CA LEU A 14 -16.48 19.68 -11.36
C LEU A 14 -17.60 20.23 -12.26
N GLY A 15 -18.47 21.10 -11.73
CA GLY A 15 -19.51 21.78 -12.52
C GLY A 15 -18.96 22.66 -13.66
N LYS A 16 -17.65 23.00 -13.63
CA LYS A 16 -16.97 23.76 -14.68
C LYS A 16 -16.55 22.91 -15.88
N VAL A 17 -16.50 21.58 -15.73
CA VAL A 17 -16.13 20.66 -16.79
C VAL A 17 -17.40 20.32 -17.56
N SER A 18 -17.53 20.71 -18.83
CA SER A 18 -18.77 20.48 -19.61
C SER A 18 -18.95 19.01 -20.04
N ASP A 19 -17.86 18.34 -20.42
CA ASP A 19 -17.87 16.94 -20.85
C ASP A 19 -18.18 16.01 -19.67
N ALA A 20 -19.25 15.22 -19.79
CA ALA A 20 -19.73 14.38 -18.70
C ALA A 20 -18.79 13.20 -18.39
N GLY A 21 -18.15 12.62 -19.41
CA GLY A 21 -17.21 11.50 -19.24
C GLY A 21 -15.95 11.95 -18.52
N LEU A 22 -15.35 13.05 -18.98
CA LEU A 22 -14.20 13.68 -18.34
C LEU A 22 -14.53 14.15 -16.92
N ARG A 23 -15.72 14.73 -16.69
CA ARG A 23 -16.17 15.12 -15.34
C ARG A 23 -16.21 13.92 -14.40
N ALA A 24 -16.81 12.80 -14.83
CA ALA A 24 -16.87 11.58 -14.03
C ALA A 24 -15.47 11.01 -13.77
N GLN A 25 -14.60 10.97 -14.78
CA GLN A 25 -13.22 10.53 -14.64
C GLN A 25 -12.44 11.38 -13.63
N LEU A 26 -12.50 12.72 -13.75
CA LEU A 26 -11.81 13.64 -12.83
C LEU A 26 -12.34 13.52 -11.40
N GLU A 27 -13.65 13.31 -11.22
CA GLU A 27 -14.23 13.00 -9.93
C GLU A 27 -13.67 11.69 -9.35
N GLY A 28 -13.62 10.64 -10.16
CA GLY A 28 -13.06 9.34 -9.76
C GLY A 28 -11.59 9.43 -9.37
N GLU A 29 -10.76 10.16 -10.13
CA GLU A 29 -9.34 10.39 -9.82
C GLU A 29 -9.17 11.17 -8.50
N ALA A 30 -9.96 12.23 -8.29
CA ALA A 30 -9.91 13.01 -7.05
C ALA A 30 -10.36 12.19 -5.82
N LEU A 31 -11.45 11.43 -5.94
CA LEU A 31 -11.93 10.53 -4.90
C LEU A 31 -10.90 9.43 -4.59
N PHE A 32 -10.26 8.86 -5.61
CA PHE A 32 -9.18 7.89 -5.42
C PHE A 32 -8.05 8.48 -4.57
N VAL A 33 -7.53 9.66 -4.95
CA VAL A 33 -6.47 10.35 -4.19
C VAL A 33 -6.93 10.64 -2.75
N ARG A 34 -8.16 11.13 -2.56
CA ARG A 34 -8.68 11.44 -1.23
C ARG A 34 -8.81 10.20 -0.35
N GLY A 35 -9.36 9.12 -0.90
CA GLY A 35 -9.53 7.84 -0.20
C GLY A 35 -8.18 7.23 0.19
N VAL A 36 -7.24 7.12 -0.76
CA VAL A 36 -5.90 6.59 -0.47
C VAL A 36 -5.19 7.45 0.58
N MET A 37 -5.23 8.77 0.49
CA MET A 37 -4.54 9.62 1.46
C MET A 37 -5.14 9.56 2.86
N HIS A 38 -6.46 9.44 3.02
CA HIS A 38 -7.05 9.20 4.35
C HIS A 38 -6.66 7.82 4.89
N PHE A 39 -6.58 6.79 4.04
CA PHE A 39 -6.13 5.45 4.41
C PHE A 39 -4.67 5.44 4.89
N GLU A 40 -3.80 6.12 4.15
CA GLU A 40 -2.39 6.31 4.49
C GLU A 40 -2.21 7.05 5.83
N LEU A 41 -3.03 8.07 6.08
CA LEU A 41 -2.99 8.81 7.34
C LEU A 41 -3.45 7.95 8.52
N VAL A 42 -4.57 7.25 8.42
CA VAL A 42 -5.07 6.44 9.55
C VAL A 42 -4.14 5.29 9.90
N ARG A 43 -3.47 4.67 8.91
CA ARG A 43 -2.52 3.58 9.19
C ARG A 43 -1.22 4.05 9.85
N LEU A 44 -0.84 5.32 9.70
CA LEU A 44 0.34 5.94 10.31
C LEU A 44 0.06 6.55 11.68
N TYR A 45 -1.08 7.24 11.84
CA TYR A 45 -1.40 8.03 13.03
C TYR A 45 -2.51 7.42 13.90
N GLY A 46 -3.21 6.40 13.43
CA GLY A 46 -4.24 5.67 14.17
C GLY A 46 -3.75 4.28 14.58
N LEU A 47 -4.20 3.82 15.74
CA LEU A 47 -4.16 2.39 16.04
C LEU A 47 -4.98 1.64 14.99
N GLN A 48 -4.59 0.41 14.69
CA GLN A 48 -5.15 -0.36 13.58
C GLN A 48 -6.61 -0.71 13.84
N TRP A 49 -7.31 -1.10 12.78
CA TRP A 49 -8.56 -1.81 12.94
C TRP A 49 -8.37 -3.04 13.84
N GLY A 50 -9.33 -3.27 14.73
CA GLY A 50 -9.31 -4.33 15.75
C GLY A 50 -8.60 -3.97 17.04
N ALA A 51 -7.89 -2.83 17.13
CA ALA A 51 -7.21 -2.40 18.36
C ALA A 51 -8.17 -2.24 19.56
N THR A 52 -9.42 -1.88 19.28
CA THR A 52 -10.54 -2.00 20.22
C THR A 52 -11.69 -2.76 19.53
N PRO A 53 -12.59 -3.43 20.28
CA PRO A 53 -13.71 -4.16 19.68
C PRO A 53 -14.62 -3.29 18.79
N SER A 54 -14.84 -2.03 19.17
CA SER A 54 -15.74 -1.11 18.45
C SER A 54 -15.03 -0.18 17.46
N ASN A 55 -13.70 -0.22 17.36
CA ASN A 55 -12.90 0.66 16.50
C ASN A 55 -13.11 2.16 16.73
N THR A 56 -13.48 2.55 17.96
CA THR A 56 -13.76 3.92 18.37
C THR A 56 -12.53 4.72 18.78
N GLN A 57 -11.36 4.07 18.84
CA GLN A 57 -10.10 4.77 19.07
C GLN A 57 -9.84 5.83 17.99
N LEU A 58 -9.12 6.90 18.35
CA LEU A 58 -8.89 8.03 17.46
C LEU A 58 -8.11 7.62 16.21
N GLY A 59 -8.66 7.95 15.06
CA GLY A 59 -8.04 7.86 13.75
C GLY A 59 -7.38 9.19 13.38
N VAL A 60 -7.90 9.87 12.36
CA VAL A 60 -7.39 11.16 11.89
C VAL A 60 -8.55 12.11 11.58
N VAL A 61 -8.27 13.39 11.32
CA VAL A 61 -9.29 14.34 10.89
C VAL A 61 -9.77 13.98 9.49
N ILE A 62 -11.08 13.87 9.29
CA ILE A 62 -11.68 13.67 7.96
C ILE A 62 -11.93 15.04 7.32
N ARG A 63 -11.39 15.25 6.12
CA ARG A 63 -11.60 16.50 5.36
C ARG A 63 -12.18 16.18 3.98
N THR A 64 -13.44 16.52 3.77
CA THR A 64 -14.17 16.31 2.51
C THR A 64 -14.57 17.61 1.81
N LYS A 65 -14.28 18.76 2.44
CA LYS A 65 -14.49 20.10 1.89
C LYS A 65 -13.15 20.76 1.55
N PRO A 66 -13.09 21.63 0.52
CA PRO A 66 -11.88 22.36 0.20
C PRO A 66 -11.64 23.45 1.25
N ILE A 67 -10.36 23.69 1.53
CA ILE A 67 -9.86 24.86 2.26
C ILE A 67 -9.27 25.80 1.21
N THR A 68 -9.94 26.94 1.00
CA THR A 68 -9.60 27.92 -0.04
C THR A 68 -9.30 29.31 0.50
N ASN A 69 -9.69 29.58 1.74
CA ASN A 69 -9.51 30.86 2.41
C ASN A 69 -9.18 30.64 3.91
N GLU A 70 -8.93 31.74 4.61
CA GLU A 70 -8.57 31.71 6.04
C GLU A 70 -9.73 31.24 6.94
N ALA A 71 -10.98 31.58 6.61
CA ALA A 71 -12.14 31.12 7.38
C ALA A 71 -12.30 29.60 7.31
N ASP A 72 -12.10 29.00 6.14
CA ASP A 72 -12.08 27.53 5.98
C ASP A 72 -10.95 26.91 6.81
N ALA A 73 -9.77 27.56 6.85
CA ALA A 73 -8.59 27.09 7.57
C ALA A 73 -8.74 27.21 9.10
N ALA A 74 -9.57 28.15 9.57
CA ALA A 74 -9.84 28.36 10.98
C ALA A 74 -10.76 27.29 11.60
N GLU A 75 -11.43 26.46 10.78
CA GLU A 75 -12.29 25.38 11.26
C GLU A 75 -11.47 24.30 11.99
N ARG A 76 -11.70 24.17 13.30
CA ARG A 76 -11.07 23.15 14.15
C ARG A 76 -11.93 21.90 14.18
N VAL A 77 -11.50 20.86 13.48
CA VAL A 77 -12.20 19.57 13.41
C VAL A 77 -11.44 18.53 14.20
N ALA A 78 -12.13 17.86 15.12
CA ALA A 78 -11.54 16.79 15.93
C ALA A 78 -11.15 15.59 15.05
N ARG A 79 -10.25 14.73 15.56
CA ARG A 79 -9.96 13.44 14.94
C ARG A 79 -11.23 12.58 14.96
N ALA A 80 -11.57 11.99 13.83
CA ALA A 80 -12.63 10.99 13.75
C ALA A 80 -12.14 9.65 14.33
N THR A 81 -13.05 8.71 14.57
CA THR A 81 -12.66 7.35 14.96
C THR A 81 -11.99 6.63 13.80
N VAL A 82 -11.23 5.56 14.08
CA VAL A 82 -10.71 4.67 13.04
C VAL A 82 -11.85 4.11 12.19
N ALA A 83 -12.98 3.75 12.81
CA ALA A 83 -14.16 3.27 12.08
C ALA A 83 -14.71 4.27 11.06
N ASP A 84 -14.83 5.54 11.45
CA ASP A 84 -15.33 6.61 10.56
C ASP A 84 -14.36 6.85 9.40
N VAL A 85 -13.04 6.84 9.66
CA VAL A 85 -12.06 7.04 8.60
C VAL A 85 -12.09 5.89 7.60
N TYR A 86 -12.16 4.63 8.04
CA TYR A 86 -12.32 3.49 7.13
C TYR A 86 -13.61 3.59 6.30
N THR A 87 -14.70 4.06 6.90
CA THR A 87 -15.98 4.28 6.19
C THR A 87 -15.81 5.32 5.08
N GLN A 88 -15.19 6.47 5.38
CA GLN A 88 -14.90 7.49 4.37
C GLN A 88 -13.99 6.98 3.25
N VAL A 89 -12.93 6.24 3.60
CA VAL A 89 -12.00 5.63 2.63
C VAL A 89 -12.73 4.68 1.69
N ILE A 90 -13.54 3.77 2.24
CA ILE A 90 -14.29 2.79 1.45
C ILE A 90 -15.30 3.48 0.53
N ASN A 91 -16.02 4.50 1.02
CA ASN A 91 -16.96 5.26 0.21
C ASN A 91 -16.27 5.95 -0.96
N ASP A 92 -15.15 6.64 -0.71
CA ASP A 92 -14.37 7.33 -1.73
C ASP A 92 -13.84 6.36 -2.79
N LEU A 93 -13.20 5.26 -2.37
CA LEU A 93 -12.61 4.30 -3.30
C LEU A 93 -13.67 3.49 -4.06
N THR A 94 -14.82 3.19 -3.46
CA THR A 94 -15.94 2.54 -4.14
C THR A 94 -16.50 3.45 -5.23
N SER A 95 -16.74 4.73 -4.91
CA SER A 95 -17.19 5.72 -5.88
C SER A 95 -16.14 5.98 -6.97
N ALA A 96 -14.85 5.99 -6.62
CA ALA A 96 -13.77 6.08 -7.60
C ALA A 96 -13.80 4.89 -8.58
N SER A 97 -13.90 3.66 -8.08
CA SER A 97 -13.95 2.46 -8.94
C SER A 97 -15.15 2.44 -9.89
N ALA A 98 -16.27 3.05 -9.51
CA ALA A 98 -17.47 3.13 -10.36
C ALA A 98 -17.37 4.23 -11.43
N LYS A 99 -16.52 5.24 -11.24
CA LYS A 99 -16.40 6.41 -12.12
C LYS A 99 -15.16 6.39 -13.02
N LEU A 100 -14.10 5.71 -12.58
CA LEU A 100 -12.87 5.59 -13.34
C LEU A 100 -13.06 4.66 -14.56
N PRO A 101 -12.41 4.96 -15.70
CA PRO A 101 -12.41 4.05 -16.84
C PRO A 101 -11.66 2.76 -16.50
N ASP A 102 -11.87 1.72 -17.31
CA ASP A 102 -11.12 0.47 -17.21
C ASP A 102 -9.62 0.67 -17.50
N ASP A 103 -9.24 1.68 -18.30
CA ASP A 103 -7.86 2.09 -18.60
C ASP A 103 -7.68 3.60 -18.49
N ASN A 104 -6.66 4.04 -17.77
CA ASN A 104 -6.31 5.45 -17.61
C ASN A 104 -4.80 5.72 -17.81
N GLY A 105 -4.14 4.87 -18.61
CA GLY A 105 -2.70 4.93 -18.82
C GLY A 105 -1.92 4.72 -17.52
N THR A 106 -1.12 5.72 -17.13
CA THR A 106 -0.31 5.67 -15.90
C THR A 106 -1.01 6.27 -14.67
N ARG A 107 -2.24 6.79 -14.85
CA ARG A 107 -3.08 7.29 -13.75
C ARG A 107 -3.95 6.17 -13.19
N ALA A 108 -4.53 6.42 -12.02
CA ALA A 108 -5.46 5.47 -11.41
C ALA A 108 -6.65 5.19 -12.35
N ASP A 109 -6.90 3.92 -12.57
CA ASP A 109 -8.07 3.39 -13.27
C ASP A 109 -8.99 2.64 -12.29
N LYS A 110 -10.07 2.06 -12.80
CA LYS A 110 -11.00 1.27 -12.00
C LYS A 110 -10.32 0.14 -11.23
N PHE A 111 -9.39 -0.58 -11.87
CA PHE A 111 -8.72 -1.72 -11.25
C PHE A 111 -7.69 -1.28 -10.21
N THR A 112 -7.10 -0.11 -10.38
CA THR A 112 -6.30 0.55 -9.34
C THR A 112 -7.14 0.83 -8.09
N ALA A 113 -8.33 1.42 -8.24
CA ALA A 113 -9.22 1.67 -7.11
C ALA A 113 -9.68 0.38 -6.42
N LEU A 114 -10.03 -0.66 -7.21
CA LEU A 114 -10.38 -1.99 -6.68
C LEU A 114 -9.21 -2.66 -5.94
N ALA A 115 -7.98 -2.51 -6.41
CA ALA A 115 -6.81 -3.09 -5.75
C ALA A 115 -6.54 -2.41 -4.39
N PHE A 116 -6.74 -1.09 -4.30
CA PHE A 116 -6.70 -0.38 -3.02
C PHE A 116 -7.88 -0.78 -2.10
N LEU A 117 -9.10 -0.94 -2.62
CA LEU A 117 -10.22 -1.47 -1.83
C LEU A 117 -9.91 -2.84 -1.24
N SER A 118 -9.36 -3.76 -2.04
CA SER A 118 -8.91 -5.08 -1.58
C SER A 118 -7.97 -4.97 -0.39
N ARG A 119 -6.95 -4.11 -0.47
CA ARG A 119 -6.01 -3.84 0.63
C ARG A 119 -6.70 -3.23 1.86
N VAL A 120 -7.60 -2.27 1.67
CA VAL A 120 -8.34 -1.61 2.76
C VAL A 120 -9.21 -2.63 3.50
N TYR A 121 -9.98 -3.43 2.77
CA TYR A 121 -10.84 -4.47 3.34
C TYR A 121 -10.02 -5.55 4.05
N LEU A 122 -8.88 -5.98 3.48
CA LEU A 122 -8.00 -6.96 4.12
C LEU A 122 -7.45 -6.43 5.46
N GLN A 123 -7.06 -5.16 5.53
CA GLN A 123 -6.64 -4.52 6.79
C GLN A 123 -7.77 -4.31 7.78
N LYS A 124 -9.02 -4.21 7.30
CA LYS A 124 -10.25 -4.14 8.10
C LYS A 124 -10.75 -5.53 8.57
N ALA A 125 -10.03 -6.60 8.20
CA ALA A 125 -10.46 -8.00 8.37
C ALA A 125 -11.83 -8.32 7.71
N ASP A 126 -12.22 -7.54 6.70
CA ASP A 126 -13.39 -7.79 5.87
C ASP A 126 -12.99 -8.68 4.68
N TYR A 127 -12.84 -9.97 4.97
CA TYR A 127 -12.29 -10.94 4.02
C TYR A 127 -13.19 -11.13 2.80
N THR A 128 -14.51 -11.01 2.94
CA THR A 128 -15.46 -11.16 1.84
C THR A 128 -15.29 -10.03 0.82
N ASN A 129 -15.23 -8.78 1.26
CA ASN A 129 -15.07 -7.66 0.33
C ASN A 129 -13.63 -7.56 -0.21
N ALA A 130 -12.62 -7.94 0.59
CA ALA A 130 -11.25 -8.05 0.12
C ALA A 130 -11.11 -9.08 -1.02
N LEU A 131 -11.71 -10.26 -0.83
CA LEU A 131 -11.77 -11.33 -1.81
C LEU A 131 -12.42 -10.87 -3.12
N ASN A 132 -13.61 -10.26 -3.02
CA ASN A 132 -14.37 -9.81 -4.19
C ASN A 132 -13.62 -8.74 -4.99
N ALA A 133 -12.98 -7.78 -4.31
CA ALA A 133 -12.21 -6.74 -4.97
C ALA A 133 -10.94 -7.31 -5.65
N ALA A 134 -10.18 -8.17 -4.96
CA ALA A 134 -9.02 -8.85 -5.55
C ALA A 134 -9.40 -9.70 -6.77
N ASN A 135 -10.51 -10.44 -6.67
CA ASN A 135 -11.00 -11.30 -7.74
C ASN A 135 -11.39 -10.49 -8.99
N GLN A 136 -12.02 -9.33 -8.84
CA GLN A 136 -12.33 -8.45 -9.97
C GLN A 136 -11.07 -7.94 -10.67
N VAL A 137 -10.04 -7.54 -9.90
CA VAL A 137 -8.76 -7.11 -10.48
C VAL A 137 -8.10 -8.24 -11.26
N ILE A 138 -8.07 -9.45 -10.71
CA ILE A 138 -7.47 -10.63 -11.38
C ILE A 138 -8.26 -10.98 -12.66
N ASN A 139 -9.59 -10.98 -12.60
CA ASN A 139 -10.45 -11.33 -13.74
C ASN A 139 -10.50 -10.26 -14.83
N SER A 140 -9.94 -9.07 -14.61
CA SER A 140 -9.73 -8.08 -15.66
C SER A 140 -8.79 -8.57 -16.77
N ASN A 141 -7.92 -9.54 -16.46
CA ASN A 141 -6.84 -10.03 -17.33
C ASN A 141 -5.87 -8.95 -17.82
N LYS A 142 -5.88 -7.76 -17.21
CA LYS A 142 -4.95 -6.66 -17.55
C LYS A 142 -3.53 -6.89 -17.02
N TYR A 143 -3.41 -7.57 -15.89
CA TYR A 143 -2.16 -7.72 -15.16
C TYR A 143 -1.75 -9.19 -15.08
N ARG A 144 -0.43 -9.42 -15.04
CA ARG A 144 0.16 -10.75 -14.87
C ARG A 144 1.56 -10.63 -14.26
N LEU A 145 1.97 -11.63 -13.50
CA LEU A 145 3.33 -11.66 -12.96
C LEU A 145 4.36 -11.72 -14.10
N ASN A 146 5.49 -11.03 -13.92
CA ASN A 146 6.60 -11.15 -14.84
C ASN A 146 7.32 -12.50 -14.67
N ALA A 147 7.98 -12.98 -15.72
CA ALA A 147 8.82 -14.17 -15.63
C ALA A 147 10.01 -13.96 -14.67
N SER A 148 10.69 -12.81 -14.77
CA SER A 148 11.73 -12.41 -13.82
C SER A 148 11.12 -11.67 -12.64
N VAL A 149 11.57 -12.03 -11.43
CA VAL A 149 11.16 -11.39 -10.18
C VAL A 149 11.71 -9.96 -10.03
N ALA A 150 12.83 -9.64 -10.70
CA ALA A 150 13.42 -8.30 -10.69
C ALA A 150 12.72 -7.33 -11.66
N ALA A 151 12.04 -7.85 -12.69
CA ALA A 151 11.56 -7.04 -13.81
C ALA A 151 10.64 -5.88 -13.40
N VAL A 152 9.78 -6.06 -12.39
CA VAL A 152 8.87 -5.02 -11.91
C VAL A 152 9.58 -3.86 -11.19
N PHE A 153 10.82 -4.07 -10.74
CA PHE A 153 11.63 -3.06 -10.05
C PHE A 153 12.71 -2.45 -10.96
N SER A 154 13.11 -3.17 -12.01
CA SER A 154 14.11 -2.69 -12.98
C SER A 154 13.52 -2.04 -14.22
N ASN A 155 12.21 -2.18 -14.45
CA ASN A 155 11.48 -1.58 -15.58
C ASN A 155 10.30 -0.74 -15.07
N LYS A 156 9.62 -0.04 -15.99
CA LYS A 156 8.47 0.82 -15.69
C LYS A 156 7.21 0.25 -16.33
N ASN A 157 6.07 0.38 -15.65
CA ASN A 157 4.75 0.01 -16.16
C ASN A 157 4.71 -1.43 -16.71
N THR A 158 5.35 -2.35 -15.99
CA THR A 158 5.30 -3.78 -16.36
C THR A 158 3.89 -4.33 -16.14
N ALA A 159 3.55 -5.44 -16.79
CA ALA A 159 2.25 -6.08 -16.62
C ALA A 159 1.98 -6.57 -15.19
N GLU A 160 3.01 -6.67 -14.33
CA GLU A 160 2.86 -7.05 -12.92
C GLU A 160 2.36 -5.90 -12.05
N SER A 161 2.55 -4.67 -12.50
CA SER A 161 2.24 -3.49 -11.69
C SER A 161 0.83 -2.98 -11.96
N ILE A 162 0.08 -2.75 -10.88
CA ILE A 162 -1.27 -2.18 -10.96
C ILE A 162 -1.18 -0.66 -10.86
N PHE A 163 -0.34 -0.16 -9.96
CA PHE A 163 -0.13 1.28 -9.79
C PHE A 163 1.31 1.60 -9.42
N GLU A 164 1.87 2.57 -10.13
CA GLU A 164 3.25 3.04 -9.94
C GLU A 164 3.28 4.55 -9.76
N ILE A 165 4.08 5.02 -8.81
CA ILE A 165 4.51 6.42 -8.83
C ILE A 165 5.53 6.58 -9.96
N GLN A 166 5.15 7.37 -10.96
CA GLN A 166 5.98 7.63 -12.13
C GLN A 166 7.18 8.50 -11.76
N GLN A 167 8.39 8.06 -12.11
CA GLN A 167 9.64 8.78 -11.88
C GLN A 167 10.41 8.89 -13.20
N ASN A 168 11.22 9.93 -13.35
CA ASN A 168 12.23 10.03 -14.40
C ASN A 168 13.44 10.82 -13.88
N ASP A 169 14.49 10.95 -14.69
CA ASP A 169 15.74 11.60 -14.26
C ASP A 169 15.59 13.10 -13.95
N GLN A 170 14.50 13.74 -14.40
CA GLN A 170 14.25 15.19 -14.24
C GLN A 170 13.19 15.51 -13.16
N ASN A 171 12.18 14.64 -12.99
CA ASN A 171 11.05 14.83 -12.10
C ASN A 171 11.21 13.94 -10.87
N ASN A 172 11.84 14.52 -9.84
CA ASN A 172 12.05 13.87 -8.56
C ASN A 172 12.76 12.52 -8.72
N ALA A 173 13.96 12.52 -9.29
CA ALA A 173 14.79 11.33 -9.51
C ALA A 173 15.25 10.67 -8.20
N GLY A 174 14.44 10.61 -7.14
CA GLY A 174 14.84 10.13 -5.83
C GLY A 174 16.01 10.87 -5.17
N GLN A 175 16.58 11.92 -5.78
CA GLN A 175 17.73 12.68 -5.28
C GLN A 175 17.38 13.59 -4.10
N THR A 176 16.08 13.85 -3.89
CA THR A 176 15.61 14.45 -2.65
C THR A 176 15.88 13.48 -1.49
N ASN A 177 16.09 14.00 -0.28
CA ASN A 177 16.49 13.20 0.90
C ASN A 177 15.50 12.09 1.31
N ASP A 178 14.42 11.91 0.55
CA ASP A 178 13.23 11.15 0.90
C ASP A 178 12.96 9.98 -0.09
N GLY A 179 13.83 9.76 -1.09
CA GLY A 179 13.65 8.73 -2.12
C GLY A 179 13.98 7.30 -1.66
N MET A 180 13.30 6.30 -2.22
CA MET A 180 13.52 4.88 -1.87
C MET A 180 14.98 4.44 -2.11
N ALA A 181 15.56 4.74 -3.28
CA ALA A 181 16.95 4.41 -3.57
C ALA A 181 17.94 5.13 -2.64
N THR A 182 17.64 6.36 -2.23
CA THR A 182 18.48 7.13 -1.29
C THR A 182 18.65 6.41 0.04
N PHE A 183 17.58 5.85 0.60
CA PHE A 183 17.66 5.11 1.86
C PHE A 183 18.15 3.67 1.69
N PHE A 184 17.69 2.94 0.67
CA PHE A 184 17.93 1.50 0.55
C PHE A 184 19.21 1.13 -0.20
N ALA A 185 19.67 1.95 -1.14
CA ALA A 185 20.86 1.61 -1.92
C ALA A 185 22.13 1.94 -1.13
N SER A 186 23.10 1.02 -1.10
CA SER A 186 24.44 1.26 -0.55
C SER A 186 25.45 1.75 -1.60
N ILE A 187 25.01 1.93 -2.85
CA ILE A 187 25.85 2.27 -4.00
C ILE A 187 26.34 3.72 -3.91
N THR A 188 27.65 3.92 -3.98
CA THR A 188 28.27 5.26 -4.03
C THR A 188 27.71 6.08 -5.18
N GLY A 189 27.28 7.31 -4.89
CA GLY A 189 26.64 8.20 -5.87
C GLY A 189 25.14 7.96 -6.08
N ILE A 190 24.56 6.92 -5.47
CA ILE A 190 23.11 6.64 -5.57
C ILE A 190 22.42 6.68 -4.21
N GLY A 191 22.87 5.89 -3.23
CA GLY A 191 22.18 5.84 -1.93
C GLY A 191 23.12 5.99 -0.76
N ARG A 192 22.57 6.00 0.44
CA ARG A 192 23.31 6.07 1.72
C ARG A 192 23.39 4.74 2.46
N GLY A 193 22.51 3.79 2.12
CA GLY A 193 22.42 2.50 2.79
C GLY A 193 21.91 2.59 4.22
N ASP A 194 21.00 3.54 4.47
CA ASP A 194 20.37 3.79 5.77
C ASP A 194 19.48 2.60 6.19
N ALA A 195 18.80 1.98 5.22
CA ALA A 195 17.95 0.80 5.43
C ALA A 195 18.69 -0.48 4.99
N ARG A 196 19.13 -1.28 5.97
CA ARG A 196 19.81 -2.56 5.74
C ARG A 196 18.84 -3.73 5.85
N VAL A 197 19.09 -4.77 5.04
CA VAL A 197 18.40 -6.05 5.14
C VAL A 197 19.12 -6.90 6.20
N PRO A 198 18.41 -7.50 7.18
CA PRO A 198 19.03 -8.45 8.10
C PRO A 198 19.75 -9.56 7.33
N ALA A 199 20.97 -9.91 7.74
CA ALA A 199 21.82 -10.85 6.99
C ALA A 199 21.18 -12.24 6.81
N ASN A 200 20.32 -12.63 7.74
CA ASN A 200 19.55 -13.88 7.71
C ASN A 200 18.23 -13.78 6.91
N PHE A 201 17.81 -12.59 6.47
CA PHE A 201 16.54 -12.47 5.76
C PHE A 201 16.53 -13.25 4.43
N PRO A 202 17.59 -13.22 3.58
CA PRO A 202 17.59 -14.03 2.36
C PRO A 202 17.51 -15.54 2.60
N THR A 203 17.82 -16.02 3.82
CA THR A 203 17.75 -17.45 4.16
C THR A 203 16.35 -17.92 4.55
N VAL A 204 15.35 -17.02 4.61
CA VAL A 204 13.95 -17.40 4.85
C VAL A 204 13.26 -17.95 3.60
N TYR A 205 13.89 -17.75 2.44
CA TYR A 205 13.39 -18.25 1.17
C TYR A 205 13.77 -19.73 0.99
N PRO A 206 12.94 -20.52 0.29
CA PRO A 206 13.27 -21.87 -0.11
C PRO A 206 14.55 -21.93 -0.96
N ALA A 207 15.26 -23.06 -0.92
CA ALA A 207 16.41 -23.30 -1.79
C ALA A 207 16.00 -23.20 -3.27
N GLY A 208 16.77 -22.45 -4.07
CA GLY A 208 16.50 -22.20 -5.49
C GLY A 208 15.56 -21.03 -5.79
N ASP A 209 15.03 -20.35 -4.77
CA ASP A 209 14.17 -19.18 -4.97
C ASP A 209 14.94 -17.96 -5.46
N LEU A 210 14.68 -17.53 -6.70
CA LEU A 210 15.37 -16.40 -7.32
C LEU A 210 15.16 -15.09 -6.56
N ARG A 211 14.10 -14.94 -5.76
CA ARG A 211 13.91 -13.76 -4.91
C ARG A 211 15.03 -13.62 -3.88
N SER A 212 15.55 -14.74 -3.38
CA SER A 212 16.67 -14.75 -2.42
C SER A 212 17.99 -14.27 -3.02
N THR A 213 18.15 -14.37 -4.34
CA THR A 213 19.39 -14.01 -5.04
C THR A 213 19.27 -12.74 -5.88
N GLU A 214 18.08 -12.40 -6.37
CA GLU A 214 17.85 -11.24 -7.25
C GLU A 214 17.32 -10.01 -6.51
N TRP A 215 16.63 -10.16 -5.38
CA TRP A 215 16.13 -9.02 -4.59
C TRP A 215 17.10 -8.54 -3.51
N TYR A 216 18.30 -9.12 -3.44
CA TYR A 216 19.31 -8.76 -2.46
C TYR A 216 20.67 -8.64 -3.11
N TYR A 217 21.53 -7.80 -2.55
CA TYR A 217 22.92 -7.70 -2.96
C TYR A 217 23.84 -7.36 -1.79
N ALA A 218 25.10 -7.75 -1.92
CA ALA A 218 26.14 -7.39 -0.96
C ALA A 218 26.64 -5.96 -1.21
N GLY A 219 26.57 -5.13 -0.18
CA GLY A 219 27.25 -3.85 -0.15
C GLY A 219 28.77 -4.03 -0.04
N ARG A 220 29.53 -3.03 -0.50
CA ARG A 220 30.99 -3.10 -0.64
C ARG A 220 31.68 -1.94 0.10
N SER A 221 32.97 -2.10 0.35
CA SER A 221 33.87 -1.07 0.90
C SER A 221 33.30 -0.40 2.15
N ALA A 222 33.03 0.91 2.14
CA ALA A 222 32.55 1.67 3.29
C ALA A 222 31.14 1.27 3.79
N ARG A 223 30.41 0.44 3.03
CA ARG A 223 29.03 0.03 3.36
C ARG A 223 28.83 -1.48 3.18
N PRO A 224 29.54 -2.33 3.94
CA PRO A 224 29.35 -3.77 3.89
C PRO A 224 27.98 -4.16 4.46
N GLY A 225 27.46 -5.32 4.05
CA GLY A 225 26.19 -5.88 4.52
C GLY A 225 25.24 -6.26 3.39
N THR A 226 24.02 -6.67 3.74
CA THR A 226 22.98 -7.07 2.78
C THR A 226 22.00 -5.92 2.56
N TYR A 227 21.68 -5.63 1.29
CA TYR A 227 20.80 -4.52 0.89
C TYR A 227 19.72 -4.99 -0.08
N CYS A 228 18.60 -4.27 -0.11
CA CYS A 228 17.46 -4.56 -0.96
C CYS A 228 17.74 -4.12 -2.41
N ALA A 229 17.72 -5.06 -3.36
CA ALA A 229 17.94 -4.78 -4.77
C ALA A 229 16.71 -4.19 -5.48
N LYS A 230 15.53 -4.20 -4.83
CA LYS A 230 14.31 -3.58 -5.37
C LYS A 230 14.43 -2.06 -5.55
N TRP A 231 15.34 -1.41 -4.81
CA TRP A 231 15.45 0.06 -4.72
C TRP A 231 16.88 0.52 -5.02
N ARG A 232 17.30 0.47 -6.29
CA ARG A 232 18.70 0.70 -6.69
C ARG A 232 18.92 1.84 -7.67
N SER A 233 17.86 2.43 -8.20
CA SER A 233 17.92 3.54 -9.14
C SER A 233 17.06 4.70 -8.67
N PHE A 234 17.52 5.89 -9.01
CA PHE A 234 16.86 7.16 -8.77
C PHE A 234 15.62 7.36 -9.64
N SER A 235 15.65 6.89 -10.88
CA SER A 235 14.60 7.12 -11.87
C SER A 235 13.71 5.92 -12.11
N GLN A 236 13.86 4.84 -11.34
CA GLN A 236 12.91 3.73 -11.36
C GLN A 236 11.56 4.20 -10.83
N ASN A 237 10.48 3.70 -11.42
CA ASN A 237 9.16 3.89 -10.85
C ASN A 237 9.04 3.17 -9.51
N LEU A 238 8.07 3.58 -8.69
CA LEU A 238 7.79 2.96 -7.40
C LEU A 238 6.48 2.18 -7.50
N PRO A 239 6.50 0.84 -7.66
CA PRO A 239 5.31 0.02 -7.59
C PRO A 239 4.68 0.13 -6.20
N VAL A 240 3.42 0.56 -6.14
CA VAL A 240 2.66 0.73 -4.90
C VAL A 240 1.75 -0.46 -4.63
N ILE A 241 1.12 -0.99 -5.70
CA ILE A 241 0.34 -2.22 -5.70
C ILE A 241 0.69 -3.01 -6.95
N ARG A 242 0.91 -4.31 -6.79
CA ARG A 242 1.20 -5.27 -7.87
C ARG A 242 0.21 -6.42 -7.84
N ILE A 243 0.05 -7.12 -8.96
CA ILE A 243 -0.91 -8.22 -9.08
C ILE A 243 -0.59 -9.39 -8.13
N ALA A 244 0.67 -9.56 -7.72
CA ALA A 244 1.09 -10.50 -6.68
C ALA A 244 0.27 -10.33 -5.40
N GLU A 245 0.03 -9.09 -4.97
CA GLU A 245 -0.75 -8.80 -3.77
C GLU A 245 -2.21 -9.25 -3.91
N MET A 246 -2.79 -9.16 -5.11
CA MET A 246 -4.18 -9.59 -5.34
C MET A 246 -4.30 -11.10 -5.28
N TYR A 247 -3.38 -11.85 -5.91
CA TYR A 247 -3.34 -13.31 -5.81
C TYR A 247 -3.22 -13.77 -4.35
N LEU A 248 -2.29 -13.17 -3.60
CA LEU A 248 -2.07 -13.50 -2.20
C LEU A 248 -3.26 -13.11 -1.30
N THR A 249 -3.93 -11.99 -1.61
CA THR A 249 -5.14 -11.58 -0.89
C THR A 249 -6.31 -12.51 -1.16
N ARG A 250 -6.54 -12.90 -2.42
CA ARG A 250 -7.59 -13.87 -2.80
C ARG A 250 -7.33 -15.23 -2.16
N ALA A 251 -6.09 -15.73 -2.22
CA ALA A 251 -5.70 -16.96 -1.55
C ALA A 251 -5.95 -16.90 -0.03
N GLU A 252 -5.53 -15.82 0.63
CA GLU A 252 -5.70 -15.67 2.09
C GLU A 252 -7.19 -15.68 2.46
N CYS A 253 -8.01 -14.90 1.75
CA CYS A 253 -9.43 -14.80 2.03
C CYS A 253 -10.17 -16.12 1.75
N ASN A 254 -9.85 -16.82 0.66
CA ASN A 254 -10.42 -18.13 0.36
C ASN A 254 -10.10 -19.17 1.45
N VAL A 255 -8.84 -19.21 1.95
CA VAL A 255 -8.48 -20.09 3.08
C VAL A 255 -9.27 -19.74 4.34
N ARG A 256 -9.38 -18.45 4.68
CA ARG A 256 -10.07 -18.01 5.91
C ARG A 256 -11.57 -18.25 5.88
N LEU A 257 -12.19 -18.05 4.72
CA LEU A 257 -13.64 -18.18 4.54
C LEU A 257 -14.07 -19.61 4.21
N GLY A 258 -13.13 -20.52 3.91
CA GLY A 258 -13.44 -21.84 3.36
C GLY A 258 -14.11 -21.75 1.99
N SER A 259 -13.81 -20.71 1.20
CA SER A 259 -14.42 -20.44 -0.11
C SER A 259 -13.47 -20.75 -1.26
N ASN A 260 -14.01 -20.79 -2.48
CA ASN A 260 -13.25 -20.96 -3.73
C ASN A 260 -13.65 -19.91 -4.77
N VAL A 261 -13.77 -18.64 -4.37
CA VAL A 261 -14.09 -17.56 -5.32
C VAL A 261 -12.88 -17.34 -6.23
N GLY A 262 -13.07 -17.46 -7.54
CA GLY A 262 -11.99 -17.38 -8.51
C GLY A 262 -11.16 -18.67 -8.55
N ALA A 263 -9.84 -18.55 -8.52
CA ALA A 263 -8.94 -19.70 -8.46
C ALA A 263 -8.80 -20.20 -7.01
N THR A 264 -8.40 -21.47 -6.85
CA THR A 264 -8.12 -22.05 -5.54
C THR A 264 -6.88 -21.38 -4.91
N PRO A 265 -6.73 -21.42 -3.57
CA PRO A 265 -5.50 -20.93 -2.92
C PRO A 265 -4.22 -21.55 -3.48
N ALA A 266 -4.23 -22.84 -3.83
CA ALA A 266 -3.10 -23.51 -4.46
C ALA A 266 -2.75 -22.93 -5.84
N ALA A 267 -3.77 -22.65 -6.66
CA ALA A 267 -3.59 -22.07 -7.99
C ALA A 267 -3.08 -20.61 -7.92
N ASP A 268 -3.59 -19.82 -6.98
CA ASP A 268 -3.11 -18.45 -6.75
C ASP A 268 -1.67 -18.43 -6.24
N LEU A 269 -1.30 -19.33 -5.31
CA LEU A 269 0.09 -19.46 -4.86
C LEU A 269 0.99 -19.95 -5.99
N ALA A 270 0.52 -20.83 -6.88
CA ALA A 270 1.30 -21.30 -8.03
C ALA A 270 1.57 -20.17 -9.05
N GLN A 271 0.77 -19.11 -9.10
CA GLN A 271 1.13 -17.92 -9.88
C GLN A 271 2.38 -17.26 -9.30
N VAL A 272 2.40 -17.02 -7.98
CA VAL A 272 3.47 -16.30 -7.29
C VAL A 272 4.74 -17.16 -7.16
N ARG A 273 4.57 -18.45 -6.86
CA ARG A 273 5.61 -19.44 -6.59
C ARG A 273 5.57 -20.59 -7.59
N ASN A 274 6.26 -20.37 -8.71
CA ASN A 274 6.49 -21.36 -9.76
C ASN A 274 7.99 -21.52 -10.08
N THR A 275 8.31 -22.52 -10.89
CA THR A 275 9.69 -22.87 -11.25
C THR A 275 10.42 -21.75 -11.98
N THR A 276 9.73 -20.94 -12.79
CA THR A 276 10.33 -19.80 -13.51
C THR A 276 10.75 -18.68 -12.57
N ARG A 277 9.94 -18.37 -11.55
CA ARG A 277 10.18 -17.27 -10.61
C ARG A 277 10.98 -17.67 -9.37
N THR A 278 10.79 -18.91 -8.90
CA THR A 278 11.22 -19.33 -7.55
C THR A 278 11.95 -20.67 -7.54
N GLY A 279 12.16 -21.30 -8.70
CA GLY A 279 12.78 -22.63 -8.77
C GLY A 279 12.02 -23.74 -8.02
N THR A 280 10.84 -23.44 -7.47
CA THR A 280 10.03 -24.33 -6.62
C THR A 280 8.56 -24.21 -6.98
N THR A 281 7.75 -25.15 -6.50
CA THR A 281 6.29 -25.16 -6.68
C THR A 281 5.57 -24.82 -5.39
N ALA A 282 4.36 -24.29 -5.52
CA ALA A 282 3.46 -24.10 -4.39
C ALA A 282 2.98 -25.44 -3.78
N PRO A 283 2.66 -25.49 -2.48
CA PRO A 283 1.99 -26.64 -1.87
C PRO A 283 0.65 -26.94 -2.55
N ALA A 284 0.34 -28.22 -2.75
CA ALA A 284 -0.93 -28.64 -3.36
C ALA A 284 -2.17 -28.29 -2.51
N VAL A 285 -2.00 -28.26 -1.18
CA VAL A 285 -3.03 -27.88 -0.21
C VAL A 285 -2.42 -26.87 0.76
N PRO A 286 -2.37 -25.57 0.39
CA PRO A 286 -1.74 -24.57 1.24
C PRO A 286 -2.58 -24.26 2.47
N THR A 287 -1.94 -24.22 3.63
CA THR A 287 -2.52 -23.72 4.87
C THR A 287 -2.54 -22.19 4.89
N LEU A 288 -3.25 -21.59 5.86
CA LEU A 288 -3.18 -20.14 6.07
C LEU A 288 -1.74 -19.68 6.35
N ALA A 289 -0.95 -20.47 7.07
CA ALA A 289 0.44 -20.14 7.37
C ALA A 289 1.30 -20.11 6.09
N ASP A 290 1.07 -21.02 5.14
CA ASP A 290 1.77 -21.03 3.86
C ASP A 290 1.48 -19.75 3.06
N VAL A 291 0.20 -19.35 2.97
CA VAL A 291 -0.21 -18.13 2.26
C VAL A 291 0.36 -16.87 2.92
N LEU A 292 0.31 -16.79 4.25
CA LEU A 292 0.84 -15.65 5.00
C LEU A 292 2.36 -15.55 4.90
N ASN A 293 3.06 -16.69 4.90
CA ASN A 293 4.50 -16.73 4.67
C ASN A 293 4.86 -16.28 3.25
N GLU A 294 4.14 -16.78 2.24
CA GLU A 294 4.34 -16.37 0.84
C GLU A 294 4.13 -14.86 0.68
N ARG A 295 3.09 -14.30 1.31
CA ARG A 295 2.83 -12.86 1.31
C ARG A 295 3.96 -12.07 1.98
N TYR A 296 4.49 -12.58 3.10
CA TYR A 296 5.60 -11.94 3.81
C TYR A 296 6.86 -11.83 2.95
N ILE A 297 7.25 -12.92 2.26
CA ILE A 297 8.49 -12.96 1.49
C ILE A 297 8.35 -12.30 0.11
N GLU A 298 7.17 -12.37 -0.53
CA GLU A 298 6.90 -11.75 -1.84
C GLU A 298 6.87 -10.22 -1.74
N LEU A 299 6.19 -9.68 -0.72
CA LEU A 299 5.98 -8.23 -0.55
C LEU A 299 7.03 -7.58 0.37
N ALA A 300 8.14 -8.28 0.65
CA ALA A 300 9.21 -7.78 1.50
C ALA A 300 9.77 -6.46 0.95
N PHE A 301 9.97 -5.48 1.84
CA PHE A 301 10.51 -4.15 1.55
C PHE A 301 9.64 -3.24 0.67
N GLU A 302 8.35 -3.52 0.54
CA GLU A 302 7.38 -2.72 -0.21
C GLU A 302 6.37 -1.96 0.68
N GLY A 303 6.71 -1.79 1.97
CA GLY A 303 5.93 -0.98 2.90
C GLY A 303 4.66 -1.63 3.47
N VAL A 304 4.46 -2.95 3.29
CA VAL A 304 3.27 -3.65 3.79
C VAL A 304 3.45 -4.37 5.13
N ARG A 305 4.68 -4.76 5.49
CA ARG A 305 4.93 -5.70 6.60
C ARG A 305 4.38 -5.24 7.94
N ILE A 306 4.56 -3.96 8.30
CA ILE A 306 4.07 -3.45 9.58
C ILE A 306 2.54 -3.53 9.66
N HIS A 307 1.84 -3.33 8.54
CA HIS A 307 0.38 -3.42 8.48
C HIS A 307 -0.10 -4.88 8.53
N ASP A 308 0.61 -5.80 7.88
CA ASP A 308 0.33 -7.24 7.98
C ASP A 308 0.54 -7.76 9.41
N VAL A 309 1.64 -7.40 10.06
CA VAL A 309 1.91 -7.76 11.47
C VAL A 309 0.79 -7.25 12.38
N ARG A 310 0.39 -5.98 12.19
CA ARG A 310 -0.64 -5.33 13.00
C ARG A 310 -2.04 -5.92 12.81
N ARG A 311 -2.46 -6.26 11.58
CA ARG A 311 -3.79 -6.87 11.31
C ARG A 311 -3.87 -8.34 11.71
N LEU A 312 -2.73 -9.03 11.79
CA LEU A 312 -2.62 -10.43 12.21
C LEU A 312 -2.42 -10.57 13.73
N ASN A 313 -2.46 -9.46 14.46
CA ASN A 313 -2.24 -9.38 15.90
C ASN A 313 -0.87 -9.98 16.34
N LEU A 314 0.16 -9.82 15.50
CA LEU A 314 1.51 -10.30 15.75
C LEU A 314 2.38 -9.22 16.40
N ASN A 315 3.35 -9.63 17.21
CA ASN A 315 4.27 -8.69 17.86
C ASN A 315 5.30 -8.13 16.87
N VAL A 316 5.71 -6.86 17.10
CA VAL A 316 6.86 -6.22 16.46
C VAL A 316 8.01 -6.22 17.46
N GLY A 317 8.87 -7.24 17.38
CA GLY A 317 9.85 -7.50 18.43
C GLY A 317 9.16 -7.76 19.76
N THR A 318 9.46 -6.97 20.78
CA THR A 318 8.80 -7.05 22.11
C THR A 318 7.49 -6.24 22.18
N ARG A 319 7.18 -5.45 21.16
CA ARG A 319 5.99 -4.58 21.17
C ARG A 319 4.76 -5.37 20.74
N PRO A 320 3.66 -5.35 21.50
CA PRO A 320 2.40 -5.93 21.04
C PRO A 320 1.88 -5.20 19.81
N TRP A 321 1.13 -5.91 18.98
CA TRP A 321 0.57 -5.41 17.72
C TRP A 321 -0.14 -4.05 17.88
N ASN A 322 -0.86 -3.83 18.98
CA ASN A 322 -1.64 -2.62 19.27
C ASN A 322 -0.90 -1.58 20.14
N SER A 323 0.43 -1.64 20.25
CA SER A 323 1.21 -0.66 21.01
C SER A 323 1.10 0.75 20.41
N ASN A 324 0.92 1.77 21.27
CA ASN A 324 0.95 3.19 20.86
C ASN A 324 2.30 3.63 20.26
N GLN A 325 3.38 2.87 20.49
CA GLN A 325 4.70 3.12 19.90
C GLN A 325 4.81 2.62 18.45
N LEU A 326 3.74 2.00 17.92
CA LEU A 326 3.64 1.59 16.51
C LEU A 326 2.83 2.58 15.67
N VAL A 327 2.46 3.73 16.23
CA VAL A 327 1.82 4.85 15.52
C VAL A 327 2.61 6.13 15.77
N MET A 328 2.59 7.01 14.79
CA MET A 328 3.29 8.30 14.84
C MET A 328 2.58 9.25 15.82
N PRO A 329 3.31 10.12 16.54
CA PRO A 329 2.68 11.24 17.23
C PRO A 329 2.00 12.16 16.22
N ILE A 330 0.85 12.73 16.59
CA ILE A 330 0.27 13.84 15.86
C ILE A 330 1.28 15.00 15.89
N PRO A 331 1.57 15.66 14.74
CA PRO A 331 2.53 16.76 14.74
C PRO A 331 2.11 17.86 15.70
N ALA A 332 3.04 18.32 16.56
CA ALA A 332 2.76 19.31 17.62
C ALA A 332 2.03 20.54 17.08
N ARG A 333 2.47 21.05 15.92
CA ARG A 333 1.83 22.20 15.26
C ARG A 333 0.32 22.04 15.03
N GLU A 334 -0.16 20.82 14.76
CA GLU A 334 -1.58 20.57 14.50
C GLU A 334 -2.37 20.55 15.82
N VAL A 335 -1.77 20.02 16.89
CA VAL A 335 -2.33 20.04 18.24
C VAL A 335 -2.43 21.49 18.74
N ASP A 336 -1.34 22.25 18.60
CA ASP A 336 -1.23 23.64 19.07
C ASP A 336 -2.17 24.58 18.30
N ALA A 337 -2.16 24.52 16.96
CA ALA A 337 -3.01 25.37 16.13
C ALA A 337 -4.50 25.16 16.36
N THR A 338 -4.88 23.96 16.81
CA THR A 338 -6.27 23.61 17.13
C THR A 338 -6.59 23.70 18.61
N SER A 339 -5.68 24.21 19.44
CA SER A 339 -5.84 24.33 20.90
C SER A 339 -6.27 23.00 21.54
N GLY A 340 -5.69 21.89 21.06
CA GLY A 340 -5.95 20.54 21.56
C GLY A 340 -7.20 19.84 21.00
N VAL A 341 -7.99 20.48 20.12
CA VAL A 341 -9.13 19.82 19.46
C VAL A 341 -8.67 18.61 18.63
N VAL A 342 -7.54 18.73 17.94
CA VAL A 342 -6.83 17.57 17.39
C VAL A 342 -5.99 16.96 18.51
N ALA A 343 -6.54 15.95 19.18
CA ALA A 343 -5.89 15.31 20.31
C ALA A 343 -4.67 14.45 19.91
N GLN A 344 -3.63 14.46 20.76
CA GLN A 344 -2.43 13.64 20.63
C GLN A 344 -2.74 12.14 20.81
N ASN A 345 -1.88 11.27 20.26
CA ASN A 345 -1.91 9.83 20.54
C ASN A 345 -1.44 9.53 21.97
N PRO A 346 -2.03 8.56 22.68
CA PRO A 346 -1.65 8.31 24.07
C PRO A 346 -0.18 7.89 24.21
N GLY A 347 0.53 8.50 25.17
CA GLY A 347 1.94 8.22 25.46
C GLY A 347 2.96 9.16 24.80
N TYR A 348 2.50 10.25 24.18
CA TYR A 348 3.34 11.32 23.61
C TYR A 348 3.09 12.66 24.29
#